data_AF-A0A2E1CLC2-F1
#
_entry.id   AF-A0A2E1CLC2-F1
#
_cell.length_a   1.000
_cell.length_b   1.000
_cell.length_c   1.000
_cell.angle_alpha   90.00
_cell.angle_beta   90.00
_cell.angle_gamma   90.00
#
_symmetry.space_group_name_H-M   'P 1'
#
loop_
_entity.id
_entity.type
_entity.pdbx_description
1 polymer ?
#
loop_
_entity_poly.entity_id
_entity_poly.type
_entity_poly.pdbx_seq_one_letter_code
_entity_poly.pdbx_strand_id
1 'polypeptide(L)' 'MNSNEGWEHPNGSNLVGWTKSYKKSAITYLQFGDGVKSYENKNVRMLLKRSINWVVEETKELKKVKND' A
#
# COMPACT_ATOMS: atom_id res chain seq x y z
N MET A 1 -24.14 12.69 -20.69
CA MET A 1 -23.38 11.84 -21.63
C MET A 1 -22.07 11.44 -20.95
N ASN A 2 -22.02 10.25 -20.35
CA ASN A 2 -20.80 9.58 -19.86
C ASN A 2 -21.11 8.07 -19.90
N SER A 3 -21.27 7.50 -21.10
CA SER A 3 -21.51 6.06 -21.25
C SER A 3 -20.17 5.38 -21.53
N ASN A 4 -19.83 4.36 -20.73
CA ASN A 4 -18.67 3.49 -20.97
C ASN A 4 -19.05 2.30 -21.88
N GLU A 5 -20.18 2.39 -22.58
CA GLU A 5 -20.68 1.36 -23.47
C GLU A 5 -19.70 1.11 -24.62
N GLY A 6 -19.28 -0.14 -24.80
CA GLY A 6 -18.26 -0.54 -25.76
C GLY A 6 -16.80 -0.31 -25.32
N TRP A 7 -16.55 0.20 -24.10
CA TRP A 7 -15.19 0.34 -23.58
C TRP A 7 -14.68 -1.00 -23.04
N GLU A 8 -13.78 -1.65 -23.79
CA GLU A 8 -12.99 -2.76 -23.29
C GLU A 8 -11.77 -2.22 -22.54
N HIS A 9 -11.72 -2.43 -21.23
CA HIS A 9 -10.53 -2.13 -20.44
C HIS A 9 -9.68 -3.40 -20.26
N PRO A 10 -8.35 -3.30 -20.39
CA PRO A 10 -7.47 -4.42 -20.07
C PRO A 10 -7.64 -4.84 -18.61
N ASN A 11 -7.27 -6.08 -18.30
CA ASN A 11 -7.24 -6.54 -16.92
C ASN A 11 -6.33 -5.63 -16.09
N GLY A 12 -6.85 -5.17 -14.95
CA GLY A 12 -6.08 -4.38 -14.00
C GLY A 12 -4.89 -5.17 -13.44
N SER A 13 -3.90 -4.45 -12.91
CA SER A 13 -2.80 -5.08 -12.18
C SER A 13 -3.31 -5.75 -10.90
N ASN A 14 -2.78 -6.95 -10.59
CA ASN A 14 -3.02 -7.61 -9.31
C ASN A 14 -2.15 -7.04 -8.17
N LEU A 15 -1.35 -6.00 -8.43
CA LEU A 15 -0.54 -5.33 -7.43
C LEU A 15 -1.41 -4.41 -6.56
N VAL A 16 -1.62 -4.80 -5.31
CA VAL A 16 -2.43 -4.05 -4.33
C VAL A 16 -1.59 -3.16 -3.40
N GLY A 17 -0.27 -3.26 -3.49
CA GLY A 17 0.64 -2.45 -2.67
C GLY A 17 2.11 -2.83 -2.86
N TRP A 18 3.00 -1.99 -2.36
CA TRP A 18 4.45 -2.19 -2.42
C TRP A 18 5.15 -1.52 -1.23
N THR A 19 6.39 -1.91 -0.99
CA THR A 19 7.28 -1.32 0.02
C THR A 19 8.54 -0.75 -0.62
N LYS A 20 9.09 0.32 -0.04
CA LYS A 20 10.35 0.93 -0.48
C LYS A 20 11.08 1.51 0.73
N SER A 21 12.39 1.37 0.76
CA SER A 21 13.25 2.10 1.68
C SER A 21 13.94 3.24 0.92
N TYR A 22 13.91 4.46 1.47
CA TYR A 22 14.60 5.61 0.90
C TYR A 22 15.26 6.43 2.02
N LYS A 23 16.60 6.48 1.99
CA LYS A 23 17.40 7.00 3.11
C LYS A 23 16.97 6.31 4.41
N LYS A 24 16.61 7.09 5.43
CA LYS A 24 16.19 6.61 6.75
C LYS A 24 14.67 6.46 6.89
N SER A 25 13.95 6.28 5.78
CA SER A 25 12.49 6.17 5.74
C SER A 25 12.07 4.88 5.08
N ALA A 26 11.28 4.08 5.80
CA ALA A 26 10.50 2.99 5.24
C ALA A 26 9.16 3.53 4.73
N ILE A 27 8.75 3.09 3.55
CA ILE A 27 7.52 3.53 2.88
C ILE A 27 6.73 2.29 2.50
N THR A 28 5.44 2.27 2.84
CA THR A 28 4.47 1.30 2.34
C THR A 28 3.40 2.06 1.57
N TYR A 29 3.03 1.55 0.40
CA TYR A 29 1.92 2.05 -0.40
C TYR A 29 0.89 0.94 -0.55
N LEU A 30 -0.39 1.24 -0.31
CA LEU A 30 -1.51 0.31 -0.43
C LEU A 30 -2.60 0.98 -1.26
N GLN A 31 -3.02 0.32 -2.34
CA GLN A 31 -4.04 0.82 -3.28
C GLN A 31 -5.30 -0.02 -3.16
N PHE A 32 -6.01 0.16 -2.05
CA PHE A 32 -7.36 -0.38 -1.91
C PHE A 32 -8.39 0.59 -2.49
N GLY A 33 -9.60 0.10 -2.74
CA GLY A 33 -10.71 0.97 -3.16
C GLY A 33 -11.03 2.03 -2.11
N ASP A 34 -11.56 3.17 -2.56
CA ASP A 34 -11.86 4.37 -1.78
C ASP A 34 -13.17 4.29 -0.97
N GLY A 35 -14.04 3.32 -1.28
CA GLY A 35 -15.32 3.14 -0.60
C GLY A 35 -15.25 2.49 0.79
N VAL A 36 -16.28 2.75 1.61
CA VAL A 36 -16.46 2.16 2.96
C VAL A 36 -16.31 0.63 2.96
N LYS A 37 -16.84 -0.03 1.92
CA LYS A 37 -16.76 -1.49 1.72
C LYS A 37 -15.32 -2.02 1.76
N SER A 38 -14.33 -1.26 1.29
CA SER A 38 -12.92 -1.67 1.37
C SER A 38 -12.46 -1.80 2.81
N TYR A 39 -12.83 -0.85 3.67
CA TYR A 39 -12.43 -0.83 5.07
C TYR A 39 -13.26 -1.78 5.94
N GLU A 40 -14.44 -2.23 5.50
CA GLU A 40 -15.21 -3.31 6.14
C GLU A 40 -14.53 -4.68 6.00
N ASN A 41 -13.69 -4.87 4.99
CA ASN A 41 -12.93 -6.10 4.80
C ASN A 41 -11.87 -6.27 5.92
N LYS A 42 -12.01 -7.33 6.72
CA LYS A 42 -11.10 -7.66 7.82
C LYS A 42 -9.65 -7.84 7.34
N ASN A 43 -9.45 -8.36 6.13
CA ASN A 43 -8.12 -8.57 5.56
C ASN A 43 -7.44 -7.25 5.19
N VAL A 44 -8.19 -6.28 4.67
CA VAL A 44 -7.68 -4.92 4.39
C VAL A 44 -7.22 -4.25 5.68
N ARG A 45 -8.04 -4.28 6.74
CA ARG A 45 -7.66 -3.72 8.04
C ARG A 45 -6.46 -4.44 8.68
N MET A 46 -6.38 -5.76 8.53
CA MET A 46 -5.25 -6.55 9.01
C MET A 46 -3.97 -6.17 8.27
N LEU A 47 -4.01 -6.03 6.94
CA LEU A 47 -2.85 -5.63 6.16
C LEU A 47 -2.42 -4.22 6.53
N LEU A 48 -3.35 -3.27 6.66
CA LEU A 48 -3.07 -1.91 7.10
C LEU A 48 -2.34 -1.89 8.45
N LYS A 49 -2.83 -2.63 9.45
CA LYS A 49 -2.18 -2.74 10.77
C LYS A 49 -0.76 -3.30 10.66
N ARG A 50 -0.57 -4.37 9.87
CA ARG A 50 0.74 -4.99 9.66
C ARG A 50 1.71 -4.05 8.93
N SER A 51 1.24 -3.32 7.93
CA SER A 51 2.02 -2.34 7.18
C SER A 51 2.49 -1.19 8.06
N ILE A 52 1.64 -0.68 8.97
CA ILE A 52 2.05 0.34 9.96
C ILE A 52 3.16 -0.20 10.86
N ASN A 53 2.98 -1.40 11.43
CA ASN A 53 3.99 -2.02 12.28
C ASN A 53 5.31 -2.21 11.53
N TRP A 54 5.25 -2.68 10.29
CA TRP A 54 6.44 -2.87 9.45
C TRP A 54 7.17 -1.55 9.19
N VAL A 55 6.46 -0.47 8.81
CA VAL A 55 7.08 0.85 8.58
C VAL A 55 7.80 1.35 9.82
N VAL A 56 7.21 1.16 11.01
CA VAL A 56 7.82 1.57 12.28
C VAL A 56 9.11 0.80 12.55
N GLU A 57 9.10 -0.52 12.44
CA GLU A 57 10.28 -1.35 12.70
C GLU A 57 11.38 -1.12 11.66
N GLU A 58 11.05 -1.15 10.37
CA GLU A 58 12.01 -0.92 9.29
C GLU A 58 12.64 0.47 9.40
N THR A 59 11.86 1.50 9.73
CA THR A 59 12.40 2.86 9.94
C THR A 59 13.36 2.91 11.13
N LYS A 60 13.14 2.13 12.19
CA LYS A 60 14.10 2.04 13.30
C LYS A 60 15.41 1.41 12.82
N GLU A 61 15.36 0.33 12.06
CA GLU A 61 16.56 -0.33 11.55
C GLU A 61 17.34 0.59 10.59
N LEU A 62 16.66 1.24 9.65
CA LEU A 62 17.27 2.19 8.72
C LEU A 62 17.95 3.37 9.42
N LYS A 63 17.50 3.76 10.62
CA LYS A 63 18.13 4.83 11.42
C LYS A 63 19.40 4.38 12.14
N LYS A 64 19.53 3.08 12.45
CA LYS A 64 20.72 2.52 13.11
C LYS A 64 21.92 2.40 12.16
N VAL A 65 21.66 2.24 10.86
CA VAL A 65 22.72 2.22 9.85
C VAL A 65 23.42 3.57 9.85
N LYS A 66 24.71 3.58 10.23
CA LYS A 66 25.57 4.76 10.08
C LYS A 66 25.84 4.94 8.59
N ASN A 67 25.72 6.17 8.11
CA ASN A 67 26.19 6.49 6.77
C ASN A 67 27.72 6.55 6.87
N ASP A 68 28.39 5.64 6.17
CA ASP A 68 29.84 5.70 5.90
C ASP A 68 30.17 6.85 4.93
#